data_AF-A0A661GKL6-F1
#
_entry.id   AF-A0A661GKL6-F1
#
_cell.length_a   1.000
_cell.length_b   1.000
_cell.length_c   1.000
_cell.angle_alpha   90.00
_cell.angle_beta   90.00
_cell.angle_gamma   90.00
#
_symmetry.space_group_name_H-M   'P 1'
#
loop_
_entity.id
_entity.type
_entity.pdbx_description
1 polymer ?
#
loop_
_entity_poly.entity_id
_entity_poly.type
_entity_poly.pdbx_seq_one_letter_code
_entity_poly.pdbx_strand_id
1 'polypeptide(L)'
;MPHLKLKPDNLNQRNAEFSQVPLKQPVFLNSVPKSGSHLLRNIMRMFVPVKQHFKAGFIQLASMAEDRVAWDKDRPTLSWGHLLYSDNSAINLKDTRKVLLVRDPYDWVLARARFFMSEEFSGSVGHISDHNVTAEQFINMMIFGIYQKVPNMKEIYTHNGVAWLHTDTLVLKFEDLLHAVRNLDEPEAEVFFRKLLDGCGIDMPDDWRERVLVGSDKKQSGTARENLTDIRMALPDTLPEGQKQLIDFAIPGLRKVLGYE
;
A
#
# COMPACT_ATOMS: atom_id res chain seq x y z
N MET A 1 -10.98 -17.79 -6.33
CA MET A 1 -10.45 -16.50 -5.83
C MET A 1 -9.31 -16.80 -4.85
N PRO A 2 -8.25 -15.98 -4.77
CA PRO A 2 -7.20 -16.19 -3.77
C PRO A 2 -7.77 -16.04 -2.35
N HIS A 3 -7.34 -16.88 -1.41
CA HIS A 3 -7.68 -16.75 0.00
C HIS A 3 -6.52 -16.11 0.76
N LEU A 4 -6.84 -15.07 1.54
CA LEU A 4 -5.89 -14.36 2.41
C LEU A 4 -6.17 -14.68 3.87
N LYS A 5 -5.17 -15.18 4.59
CA LYS A 5 -5.25 -15.44 6.04
C LYS A 5 -4.32 -14.47 6.77
N LEU A 6 -4.86 -13.40 7.34
CA LEU A 6 -4.09 -12.38 8.04
C LEU A 6 -4.40 -12.38 9.54
N LYS A 7 -3.38 -12.15 10.37
CA LYS A 7 -3.56 -11.95 11.81
C LYS A 7 -4.38 -10.66 12.08
N PRO A 8 -5.40 -10.69 12.95
CA PRO A 8 -6.15 -9.50 13.32
C PRO A 8 -5.29 -8.51 14.15
N ASP A 9 -5.54 -7.21 13.97
CA ASP A 9 -4.93 -6.12 14.75
C ASP A 9 -5.82 -5.67 15.93
N ASN A 10 -5.26 -4.91 16.88
CA ASN A 10 -6.00 -4.31 17.99
C ASN A 10 -6.15 -2.79 17.88
N LEU A 11 -5.91 -2.21 16.71
CA LEU A 11 -5.79 -0.75 16.54
C LEU A 11 -7.10 0.00 16.80
N ASN A 12 -8.27 -0.64 16.69
CA ASN A 12 -9.53 0.00 17.08
C ASN A 12 -9.62 0.26 18.58
N GLN A 13 -9.07 -0.64 19.41
CA GLN A 13 -9.00 -0.45 20.86
C GLN A 13 -7.98 0.64 21.18
N ARG A 14 -6.80 0.58 20.56
CA ARG A 14 -5.74 1.59 20.72
C ARG A 14 -6.20 2.98 20.28
N ASN A 15 -6.99 3.10 19.21
CA ASN A 15 -7.51 4.38 18.71
C ASN A 15 -8.32 5.15 19.77
N ALA A 16 -9.02 4.42 20.65
CA ALA A 16 -9.84 5.01 21.71
C ALA A 16 -9.01 5.62 22.85
N GLU A 17 -7.70 5.36 22.90
CA GLU A 17 -6.76 6.01 23.84
C GLU A 17 -6.53 7.48 23.50
N PHE A 18 -6.85 7.88 22.26
CA PHE A 18 -6.55 9.20 21.74
C PHE A 18 -7.82 10.05 21.53
N SER A 19 -7.72 11.36 21.73
CA SER A 19 -8.77 12.30 21.33
C SER A 19 -8.88 12.33 19.80
N GLN A 20 -10.10 12.18 19.26
CA GLN A 20 -10.31 12.09 17.81
C GLN A 20 -11.12 13.28 17.29
N VAL A 21 -10.67 13.86 16.18
CA VAL A 21 -11.41 14.88 15.43
C VAL A 21 -12.06 14.20 14.21
N PRO A 22 -13.38 14.31 14.02
CA PRO A 22 -14.03 13.73 12.86
C PRO A 22 -13.54 14.30 11.52
N LEU A 23 -13.43 13.43 10.52
CA LEU A 23 -13.17 13.86 9.14
C LEU A 23 -14.29 14.76 8.63
N LYS A 24 -13.89 15.83 7.92
CA LYS A 24 -14.81 16.76 7.25
C LYS A 24 -15.01 16.41 5.77
N GLN A 25 -14.10 15.64 5.18
CA GLN A 25 -14.16 15.15 3.80
C GLN A 25 -13.70 13.69 3.77
N PRO A 26 -14.19 12.87 2.82
CA PRO A 26 -13.68 11.52 2.65
C PRO A 26 -12.17 11.54 2.33
N VAL A 27 -11.46 10.55 2.87
CA VAL A 27 -10.03 10.34 2.63
C VAL A 27 -9.86 8.92 2.10
N PHE A 28 -9.28 8.81 0.90
CA PHE A 28 -8.96 7.53 0.27
C PHE A 28 -7.45 7.30 0.21
N LEU A 29 -7.00 6.27 0.92
CA LEU A 29 -5.62 5.81 0.91
C LEU A 29 -5.44 4.73 -0.17
N ASN A 30 -5.01 5.16 -1.35
CA ASN A 30 -4.67 4.27 -2.43
C ASN A 30 -3.20 3.85 -2.39
N SER A 31 -2.88 2.72 -3.02
CA SER A 31 -1.51 2.26 -3.12
C SER A 31 -1.34 1.29 -4.27
N VAL A 32 -0.16 1.31 -4.88
CA VAL A 32 0.28 0.16 -5.68
C VAL A 32 0.32 -1.06 -4.74
N PRO A 33 -0.29 -2.21 -5.10
CA PRO A 33 -0.25 -3.43 -4.28
C PRO A 33 1.15 -3.75 -3.81
N LYS A 34 1.35 -4.09 -2.53
CA LYS A 34 2.68 -4.36 -1.92
C LYS A 34 3.60 -3.15 -1.69
N SER A 35 3.10 -1.93 -1.84
CA SER A 35 3.83 -0.70 -1.50
C SER A 35 3.69 -0.26 -0.05
N GLY A 36 3.28 -1.13 0.88
CA GLY A 36 3.16 -0.80 2.30
C GLY A 36 1.79 -0.27 2.73
N SER A 37 0.74 -0.65 2.03
CA SER A 37 -0.64 -0.17 2.23
C SER A 37 -1.17 -0.39 3.66
N HIS A 38 -0.81 -1.51 4.30
CA HIS A 38 -1.16 -1.76 5.69
C HIS A 38 -0.47 -0.80 6.66
N LEU A 39 0.78 -0.41 6.39
CA LEU A 39 1.51 0.56 7.23
C LEU A 39 0.80 1.92 7.18
N LEU A 40 0.57 2.45 5.97
CA LEU A 40 -0.11 3.73 5.80
C LEU A 40 -1.52 3.69 6.40
N ARG A 41 -2.31 2.66 6.09
CA ARG A 41 -3.66 2.48 6.65
C ARG A 41 -3.63 2.47 8.18
N ASN A 42 -2.75 1.68 8.78
CA ASN A 42 -2.72 1.51 10.24
C ASN A 42 -2.28 2.79 10.94
N ILE A 43 -1.30 3.53 10.39
CA ILE A 43 -0.94 4.86 10.88
C ILE A 43 -2.14 5.81 10.80
N MET A 44 -2.75 5.95 9.63
CA MET A 44 -3.87 6.89 9.42
C MET A 44 -5.10 6.54 10.26
N ARG A 45 -5.33 5.26 10.56
CA ARG A 45 -6.38 4.81 11.48
C ARG A 45 -6.23 5.42 12.87
N MET A 46 -5.03 5.82 13.31
CA MET A 46 -4.82 6.43 14.62
C MET A 46 -5.22 7.92 14.68
N PHE A 47 -5.46 8.55 13.53
CA PHE A 47 -5.82 9.97 13.40
C PHE A 47 -7.31 10.20 13.09
N VAL A 48 -8.08 9.13 12.88
CA VAL A 48 -9.50 9.22 12.52
C VAL A 48 -10.32 8.40 13.51
N PRO A 49 -11.51 8.87 13.96
CA PRO A 49 -12.37 8.07 14.82
C PRO A 49 -12.76 6.73 14.18
N VAL A 50 -12.76 5.63 14.95
CA VAL A 50 -13.14 4.28 14.48
C VAL A 50 -14.47 4.26 13.73
N LYS A 51 -15.45 5.07 14.15
CA LYS A 51 -16.77 5.15 13.50
C LYS A 51 -16.72 5.62 12.04
N GLN A 52 -15.64 6.29 11.62
CA GLN A 52 -15.39 6.76 10.25
C GLN A 52 -14.40 5.87 9.48
N HIS A 53 -13.94 4.75 10.06
CA HIS A 53 -13.13 3.79 9.31
C HIS A 53 -14.02 2.97 8.38
N PHE A 54 -13.62 2.86 7.13
CA PHE A 54 -14.22 1.93 6.19
C PHE A 54 -14.02 0.49 6.71
N LYS A 55 -15.09 -0.32 6.71
CA LYS A 55 -15.09 -1.62 7.41
C LYS A 55 -14.80 -2.82 6.52
N ALA A 56 -14.95 -2.66 5.20
CA ALA A 56 -14.69 -3.75 4.26
C ALA A 56 -13.19 -3.84 3.92
N GLY A 57 -12.88 -4.61 2.88
CA GLY A 57 -11.50 -4.86 2.43
C GLY A 57 -10.87 -3.68 1.69
N PHE A 58 -9.69 -3.94 1.10
CA PHE A 58 -9.09 -3.00 0.16
C PHE A 58 -9.96 -2.93 -1.10
N ILE A 59 -10.48 -1.72 -1.38
CA ILE A 59 -11.35 -1.47 -2.52
C ILE A 59 -10.58 -1.71 -3.82
N GLN A 60 -11.22 -2.42 -4.74
CA GLN A 60 -10.74 -2.68 -6.09
C GLN A 60 -11.81 -2.27 -7.10
N LEU A 61 -11.45 -2.23 -8.39
CA LEU A 61 -12.39 -1.84 -9.45
C LEU A 61 -13.70 -2.67 -9.40
N ALA A 62 -13.59 -3.97 -9.11
CA ALA A 62 -14.73 -4.88 -9.05
C ALA A 62 -15.68 -4.61 -7.87
N SER A 63 -15.19 -4.08 -6.74
CA SER A 63 -16.00 -3.83 -5.54
C SER A 63 -16.54 -2.39 -5.47
N MET A 64 -16.07 -1.50 -6.35
CA MET A 64 -16.41 -0.07 -6.32
C MET A 64 -17.92 0.21 -6.30
N ALA A 65 -18.70 -0.56 -7.05
CA ALA A 65 -20.14 -0.33 -7.17
C ALA A 65 -20.87 -0.55 -5.84
N GLU A 66 -20.36 -1.47 -5.02
CA GLU A 66 -20.89 -1.86 -3.70
C GLU A 66 -20.33 -0.96 -2.59
N ASP A 67 -19.10 -0.47 -2.75
CA ASP A 67 -18.34 0.29 -1.75
C ASP A 67 -18.57 1.82 -1.79
N ARG A 68 -19.70 2.31 -2.34
CA ARG A 68 -19.95 3.76 -2.57
C ARG A 68 -19.83 4.64 -1.32
N VAL A 69 -20.08 4.08 -0.14
CA VAL A 69 -19.96 4.81 1.14
C VAL A 69 -18.52 5.29 1.40
N ALA A 70 -17.51 4.68 0.77
CA ALA A 70 -16.11 4.99 0.97
C ALA A 70 -15.69 6.41 0.53
N TRP A 71 -16.53 7.08 -0.26
CA TRP A 71 -16.33 8.44 -0.79
C TRP A 71 -17.60 9.29 -0.69
N ASP A 72 -18.51 8.94 0.23
CA ASP A 72 -19.73 9.73 0.48
C ASP A 72 -19.38 11.02 1.24
N LYS A 73 -19.61 12.17 0.59
CA LYS A 73 -19.33 13.50 1.17
C LYS A 73 -20.15 13.80 2.42
N ASP A 74 -21.36 13.25 2.52
CA ASP A 74 -22.28 13.49 3.63
C ASP A 74 -21.97 12.54 4.81
N ARG A 75 -21.13 11.53 4.55
CA ARG A 75 -20.63 10.56 5.53
C ARG A 75 -19.13 10.33 5.35
N PRO A 76 -18.27 11.33 5.65
CA PRO A 76 -16.83 11.20 5.45
C PRO A 76 -16.24 9.96 6.11
N THR A 77 -15.56 9.13 5.31
CA THR A 77 -14.85 7.94 5.78
C THR A 77 -13.36 7.99 5.44
N LEU A 78 -12.55 7.37 6.29
CA LEU A 78 -11.20 6.92 5.95
C LEU A 78 -11.30 5.56 5.28
N SER A 79 -11.04 5.51 3.97
CA SER A 79 -11.10 4.30 3.15
C SER A 79 -9.75 3.99 2.51
N TRP A 80 -9.58 2.79 1.99
CA TRP A 80 -8.30 2.32 1.42
C TRP A 80 -8.50 1.30 0.31
N GLY A 81 -7.53 1.23 -0.61
CA GLY A 81 -7.65 0.35 -1.76
C GLY A 81 -6.37 0.14 -2.56
N HIS A 82 -6.56 -0.66 -3.60
CA HIS A 82 -5.63 -0.87 -4.70
C HIS A 82 -6.35 -0.51 -6.00
N LEU A 83 -6.92 0.69 -6.02
CA LEU A 83 -7.82 1.07 -7.08
C LEU A 83 -7.03 1.50 -8.31
N LEU A 84 -7.42 0.95 -9.46
CA LEU A 84 -6.89 1.32 -10.76
C LEU A 84 -7.43 2.70 -11.14
N TYR A 85 -6.60 3.51 -11.78
CA TYR A 85 -7.08 4.72 -12.43
C TYR A 85 -7.96 4.34 -13.64
N SER A 86 -9.19 4.80 -13.62
CA SER A 86 -10.26 4.56 -14.59
C SER A 86 -11.22 5.75 -14.59
N ASP A 87 -12.14 5.78 -15.55
CA ASP A 87 -13.28 6.69 -15.55
C ASP A 87 -14.07 6.63 -14.23
N ASN A 88 -14.40 5.42 -13.77
CA ASN A 88 -15.14 5.20 -12.53
C ASN A 88 -14.38 5.71 -11.31
N SER A 89 -13.07 5.46 -11.21
CA SER A 89 -12.28 5.97 -10.08
C SER A 89 -12.18 7.50 -10.11
N ALA A 90 -11.98 8.10 -11.29
CA ALA A 90 -11.88 9.55 -11.43
C ALA A 90 -13.21 10.26 -11.08
N ILE A 91 -14.34 9.71 -11.52
CA ILE A 91 -15.67 10.25 -11.23
C ILE A 91 -16.01 10.10 -9.75
N ASN A 92 -15.87 8.90 -9.18
CA ASN A 92 -16.32 8.62 -7.82
C ASN A 92 -15.46 9.32 -6.75
N LEU A 93 -14.16 9.51 -7.02
CA LEU A 93 -13.24 10.12 -6.06
C LEU A 93 -13.00 11.62 -6.30
N LYS A 94 -13.81 12.28 -7.14
CA LYS A 94 -13.63 13.69 -7.50
C LYS A 94 -13.54 14.61 -6.28
N ASP A 95 -14.42 14.40 -5.30
CA ASP A 95 -14.52 15.23 -4.08
C ASP A 95 -13.86 14.58 -2.85
N THR A 96 -13.00 13.57 -3.07
CA THR A 96 -12.30 12.81 -2.01
C THR A 96 -10.84 13.22 -1.95
N ARG A 97 -10.29 13.40 -0.74
CA ARG A 97 -8.85 13.57 -0.54
C ARG A 97 -8.15 12.25 -0.86
N LYS A 98 -7.17 12.26 -1.75
CA LYS A 98 -6.50 11.05 -2.25
C LYS A 98 -5.03 11.06 -1.85
N VAL A 99 -4.59 9.96 -1.26
CA VAL A 99 -3.16 9.65 -1.08
C VAL A 99 -2.84 8.45 -1.94
N LEU A 100 -1.72 8.48 -2.67
CA LEU A 100 -1.19 7.33 -3.37
C LEU A 100 0.18 6.97 -2.82
N LEU A 101 0.30 5.74 -2.32
CA LEU A 101 1.58 5.17 -1.91
C LEU A 101 2.21 4.33 -3.04
N VAL A 102 3.39 4.74 -3.49
CA VAL A 102 4.24 4.01 -4.43
C VAL A 102 5.46 3.46 -3.71
N ARG A 103 6.18 2.54 -4.35
CA ARG A 103 7.40 1.91 -3.83
C ARG A 103 8.43 1.81 -4.95
N ASP A 104 9.72 1.81 -4.60
CA ASP A 104 10.78 1.61 -5.58
C ASP A 104 10.48 0.33 -6.39
N PRO A 105 10.36 0.43 -7.73
CA PRO A 105 10.19 -0.71 -8.62
C PRO A 105 11.06 -1.94 -8.29
N TYR A 106 12.31 -1.74 -7.89
CA TYR A 106 13.24 -2.82 -7.59
C TYR A 106 12.87 -3.56 -6.29
N ASP A 107 12.55 -2.81 -5.24
CA ASP A 107 12.13 -3.39 -3.96
C ASP A 107 10.72 -3.97 -4.02
N TRP A 108 9.87 -3.38 -4.85
CA TRP A 108 8.50 -3.83 -5.06
C TRP A 108 8.44 -5.25 -5.61
N VAL A 109 9.29 -5.59 -6.58
CA VAL A 109 9.33 -6.94 -7.17
C VAL A 109 9.65 -7.98 -6.10
N LEU A 110 10.61 -7.72 -5.22
CA LEU A 110 10.93 -8.62 -4.11
C LEU A 110 9.81 -8.71 -3.07
N ALA A 111 9.12 -7.60 -2.80
CA ALA A 111 7.98 -7.59 -1.88
C ALA A 111 6.78 -8.39 -2.43
N ARG A 112 6.58 -8.33 -3.75
CA ARG A 112 5.60 -9.15 -4.46
C ARG A 112 6.00 -10.61 -4.44
N ALA A 113 7.26 -10.93 -4.75
CA ALA A 113 7.78 -12.29 -4.72
C ALA A 113 7.54 -12.94 -3.36
N ARG A 114 7.99 -12.31 -2.27
CA ARG A 114 7.81 -12.84 -0.90
C ARG A 114 6.36 -13.12 -0.57
N PHE A 115 5.44 -12.26 -1.00
CA PHE A 115 4.01 -12.44 -0.75
C PHE A 115 3.40 -13.60 -1.55
N PHE A 116 3.79 -13.78 -2.81
CA PHE A 116 3.30 -14.92 -3.60
C PHE A 116 3.83 -16.26 -3.11
N MET A 117 4.91 -16.27 -2.32
CA MET A 117 5.50 -17.47 -1.72
C MET A 117 5.01 -17.78 -0.31
N SER A 118 4.29 -16.86 0.33
CA SER A 118 3.91 -17.01 1.74
C SER A 118 2.58 -17.76 1.88
N GLU A 119 2.37 -18.43 3.01
CA GLU A 119 1.13 -19.18 3.29
C GLU A 119 -0.11 -18.28 3.37
N GLU A 120 0.08 -17.00 3.70
CA GLU A 120 -1.00 -16.01 3.70
C GLU A 120 -1.58 -15.79 2.30
N PHE A 121 -0.93 -16.28 1.25
CA PHE A 121 -1.45 -16.33 -0.11
C PHE A 121 -1.67 -17.78 -0.56
N SER A 122 -2.92 -18.24 -0.55
CA SER A 122 -3.32 -19.49 -1.19
C SER A 122 -4.09 -19.20 -2.48
N GLY A 123 -3.47 -19.52 -3.62
CA GLY A 123 -3.98 -19.18 -4.96
C GLY A 123 -3.43 -20.08 -6.07
N SER A 124 -3.76 -19.74 -7.33
CA SER A 124 -3.48 -20.49 -8.57
C SER A 124 -2.00 -20.67 -8.96
N VAL A 125 -1.11 -20.50 -7.99
CA VAL A 125 0.35 -20.42 -8.14
C VAL A 125 1.08 -21.51 -7.34
N GLY A 126 0.34 -22.35 -6.60
CA GLY A 126 0.92 -23.40 -5.73
C GLY A 126 1.94 -24.32 -6.40
N HIS A 127 1.71 -24.72 -7.66
CA HIS A 127 2.66 -25.53 -8.45
C HIS A 127 4.03 -24.87 -8.71
N ILE A 128 4.14 -23.55 -8.59
CA ILE A 128 5.37 -22.77 -8.81
C ILE A 128 6.14 -22.60 -7.49
N SER A 129 5.43 -22.54 -6.35
CA SER A 129 6.05 -22.37 -5.04
C SER A 129 6.73 -23.63 -4.49
N ASP A 130 6.55 -24.79 -5.13
CA ASP A 130 7.05 -26.09 -4.67
C ASP A 130 8.44 -26.43 -5.27
N HIS A 131 9.38 -25.48 -5.26
CA HIS A 131 10.77 -25.63 -5.72
C HIS A 131 11.00 -26.03 -7.19
N ASN A 132 9.99 -25.97 -8.05
CA ASN A 132 10.14 -26.30 -9.48
C ASN A 132 10.88 -25.24 -10.30
N VAL A 133 11.25 -24.11 -9.70
CA VAL A 133 11.92 -22.98 -10.35
C VAL A 133 12.98 -22.38 -9.42
N THR A 134 13.97 -21.69 -9.99
CA THR A 134 14.94 -20.91 -9.20
C THR A 134 14.36 -19.58 -8.72
N ALA A 135 15.02 -18.93 -7.76
CA ALA A 135 14.62 -17.60 -7.29
C ALA A 135 14.61 -16.56 -8.41
N GLU A 136 15.60 -16.60 -9.29
CA GLU A 136 15.71 -15.72 -10.46
C GLU A 136 14.54 -15.94 -11.42
N GLN A 137 14.21 -17.20 -11.72
CA GLN A 137 13.07 -17.53 -12.58
C GLN A 137 11.75 -17.03 -11.98
N PHE A 138 11.57 -17.21 -10.67
CA PHE A 138 10.38 -16.73 -9.98
C PHE A 138 10.30 -15.19 -9.94
N ILE A 139 11.42 -14.51 -9.69
CA ILE A 139 11.49 -13.05 -9.74
C ILE A 139 11.13 -12.53 -11.14
N ASN A 140 11.62 -13.19 -12.20
CA ASN A 140 11.24 -12.84 -13.56
C ASN A 140 9.72 -12.97 -13.79
N MET A 141 9.07 -13.98 -13.22
CA MET A 141 7.60 -14.10 -13.24
C MET A 141 6.90 -12.97 -12.45
N MET A 142 7.54 -12.39 -11.43
CA MET A 142 6.98 -11.23 -10.72
C MET A 142 7.10 -9.93 -11.50
N ILE A 143 8.11 -9.82 -12.38
CA ILE A 143 8.30 -8.71 -13.33
C ILE A 143 7.30 -8.84 -14.49
N PHE A 144 7.34 -9.96 -15.21
CA PHE A 144 6.58 -10.19 -16.44
C PHE A 144 5.18 -10.79 -16.22
N GLY A 145 4.80 -11.03 -14.97
CA GLY A 145 3.56 -11.72 -14.65
C GLY A 145 3.66 -13.23 -14.91
N ILE A 146 2.58 -13.92 -14.55
CA ILE A 146 2.39 -15.33 -14.88
C ILE A 146 1.32 -15.35 -15.95
N TYR A 147 1.68 -15.86 -17.13
CA TYR A 147 0.84 -15.82 -18.32
C TYR A 147 -0.61 -16.23 -18.02
N GLN A 148 -1.55 -15.34 -18.33
CA GLN A 148 -3.00 -15.47 -18.10
C GLN A 148 -3.46 -15.69 -16.65
N LYS A 149 -2.57 -15.61 -15.66
CA LYS A 149 -2.88 -15.86 -14.24
C LYS A 149 -2.62 -14.66 -13.35
N VAL A 150 -1.52 -13.96 -13.58
CA VAL A 150 -1.04 -12.89 -12.72
C VAL A 150 -0.57 -11.72 -13.59
N PRO A 151 -1.09 -10.49 -13.37
CA PRO A 151 -0.73 -9.34 -14.20
C PRO A 151 0.75 -9.01 -14.10
N ASN A 152 1.32 -8.49 -15.18
CA ASN A 152 2.70 -8.07 -15.18
C ASN A 152 2.87 -6.75 -14.40
N MET A 153 4.12 -6.41 -14.08
CA MET A 153 4.42 -5.18 -13.36
C MET A 153 3.99 -3.92 -14.14
N LYS A 154 4.06 -3.96 -15.48
CA LYS A 154 3.71 -2.82 -16.34
C LYS A 154 2.24 -2.45 -16.19
N GLU A 155 1.35 -3.43 -16.25
CA GLU A 155 -0.10 -3.25 -16.06
C GLU A 155 -0.38 -2.65 -14.67
N ILE A 156 0.24 -3.22 -13.63
CA ILE A 156 0.03 -2.76 -12.26
C ILE A 156 0.51 -1.32 -12.08
N TYR A 157 1.77 -1.00 -12.41
CA TYR A 157 2.29 0.34 -12.19
C TYR A 157 1.65 1.39 -13.10
N THR A 158 1.27 1.02 -14.32
CA THR A 158 0.57 1.94 -15.22
C THR A 158 -0.73 2.41 -14.58
N HIS A 159 -1.58 1.48 -14.12
CA HIS A 159 -2.93 1.83 -13.66
C HIS A 159 -3.03 2.13 -12.16
N ASN A 160 -2.24 1.49 -11.30
CA ASN A 160 -2.26 1.75 -9.86
C ASN A 160 -1.28 2.85 -9.41
N GLY A 161 -0.33 3.25 -10.27
CA GLY A 161 0.73 4.20 -9.93
C GLY A 161 0.74 5.42 -10.85
N VAL A 162 1.29 5.23 -12.04
CA VAL A 162 1.63 6.31 -12.99
C VAL A 162 0.40 7.09 -13.44
N ALA A 163 -0.73 6.44 -13.73
CA ALA A 163 -1.94 7.11 -14.18
C ALA A 163 -2.58 8.06 -13.14
N TRP A 164 -2.17 7.98 -11.88
CA TRP A 164 -2.62 8.89 -10.81
C TRP A 164 -1.71 10.13 -10.66
N LEU A 165 -0.52 10.14 -11.28
CA LEU A 165 0.41 11.25 -11.16
C LEU A 165 -0.11 12.50 -11.84
N HIS A 166 0.35 13.67 -11.39
CA HIS A 166 -0.06 14.98 -11.91
C HIS A 166 -1.57 15.25 -11.83
N THR A 167 -2.26 14.57 -10.90
CA THR A 167 -3.66 14.85 -10.51
C THR A 167 -3.70 15.60 -9.18
N ASP A 168 -4.87 15.68 -8.55
CA ASP A 168 -5.08 16.17 -7.19
C ASP A 168 -4.68 15.16 -6.08
N THR A 169 -4.02 14.06 -6.45
CA THR A 169 -3.58 13.01 -5.53
C THR A 169 -2.23 13.35 -4.88
N LEU A 170 -2.15 13.26 -3.55
CA LEU A 170 -0.87 13.35 -2.84
C LEU A 170 -0.09 12.04 -3.01
N VAL A 171 1.02 12.09 -3.74
CA VAL A 171 1.88 10.92 -3.98
C VAL A 171 2.98 10.85 -2.92
N LEU A 172 3.13 9.68 -2.32
CA LEU A 172 4.15 9.36 -1.31
C LEU A 172 4.97 8.15 -1.74
N LYS A 173 6.25 8.14 -1.41
CA LYS A 173 7.11 6.96 -1.53
C LYS A 173 7.09 6.18 -0.23
N PHE A 174 7.05 4.85 -0.34
CA PHE A 174 7.12 3.94 0.79
C PHE A 174 8.41 4.13 1.59
N GLU A 175 9.51 4.42 0.91
CA GLU A 175 10.83 4.63 1.49
C GLU A 175 10.86 5.89 2.36
N ASP A 176 10.22 6.98 1.91
CA ASP A 176 10.09 8.22 2.68
C ASP A 176 9.21 8.00 3.92
N LEU A 177 8.08 7.29 3.78
CA LEU A 177 7.23 6.92 4.90
C LEU A 177 7.99 6.07 5.93
N LEU A 178 8.75 5.07 5.47
CA LEU A 178 9.52 4.19 6.34
C LEU A 178 10.66 4.96 7.03
N HIS A 179 11.31 5.89 6.34
CA HIS A 179 12.32 6.76 6.92
C HIS A 179 11.71 7.66 8.01
N ALA A 180 10.58 8.32 7.74
CA ALA A 180 9.90 9.16 8.73
C ALA A 180 9.43 8.38 9.96
N VAL A 181 8.93 7.15 9.78
CA VAL A 181 8.54 6.26 10.90
C VAL A 181 9.73 5.85 11.76
N ARG A 182 10.92 5.65 11.17
CA ARG A 182 12.12 5.24 11.91
C ARG A 182 12.78 6.39 12.67
N ASN A 183 12.53 7.62 12.25
CA ASN A 183 13.22 8.82 12.73
C ASN A 183 12.20 9.84 13.28
N LEU A 184 11.22 9.40 14.08
CA LEU A 184 10.11 10.24 14.55
C LEU A 184 10.52 11.46 15.37
N ASP A 185 11.69 11.40 16.01
CA ASP A 185 12.22 12.50 16.81
C ASP A 185 12.90 13.58 15.95
N GLU A 186 13.11 13.32 14.66
CA GLU A 186 13.74 14.27 13.73
C GLU A 186 12.71 15.27 13.16
N PRO A 187 13.11 16.54 12.91
CA PRO A 187 12.24 17.54 12.31
C PRO A 187 11.65 17.12 10.95
N GLU A 188 12.41 16.37 10.16
CA GLU A 188 11.99 15.87 8.84
C GLU A 188 10.79 14.94 8.92
N ALA A 189 10.69 14.13 9.98
CA ALA A 189 9.52 13.27 10.19
C ALA A 189 8.28 14.11 10.46
N GLU A 190 8.40 15.19 11.25
CA GLU A 190 7.30 16.12 11.49
C GLU A 190 6.84 16.78 10.19
N VAL A 191 7.77 17.26 9.36
CA VAL A 191 7.46 17.84 8.04
C VAL A 191 6.73 16.82 7.14
N PHE A 192 7.20 15.57 7.13
CA PHE A 192 6.56 14.50 6.37
C PHE A 192 5.13 14.24 6.83
N PHE A 193 4.91 14.03 8.13
CA PHE A 193 3.58 13.70 8.66
C PHE A 193 2.62 14.88 8.59
N ARG A 194 3.10 16.11 8.79
CA ARG A 194 2.32 17.32 8.57
C ARG A 194 1.81 17.39 7.12
N LYS A 195 2.68 17.20 6.14
CA LYS A 195 2.29 17.16 4.72
C LYS A 195 1.26 16.06 4.43
N LEU A 196 1.43 14.86 4.99
CA LEU A 196 0.48 13.76 4.83
C LEU A 196 -0.90 14.09 5.42
N LEU A 197 -0.93 14.58 6.66
CA LEU A 197 -2.17 14.93 7.37
C LEU A 197 -2.89 16.12 6.72
N ASP A 198 -2.16 17.16 6.32
CA ASP A 198 -2.69 18.31 5.57
C ASP A 198 -3.32 17.87 4.24
N GLY A 199 -2.65 16.96 3.51
CA GLY A 199 -3.18 16.36 2.29
C GLY A 199 -4.48 15.58 2.50
N CYS A 200 -4.70 15.07 3.72
CA CYS A 200 -5.93 14.40 4.14
C CYS A 200 -6.96 15.36 4.77
N GLY A 201 -6.63 16.64 4.96
CA GLY A 201 -7.48 17.59 5.68
C GLY A 201 -7.63 17.27 7.17
N ILE A 202 -6.59 16.71 7.79
CA ILE A 202 -6.51 16.37 9.21
C ILE A 202 -5.52 17.31 9.87
N ASP A 203 -5.96 18.02 10.91
CA ASP A 203 -5.06 18.85 11.72
C ASP A 203 -4.11 17.95 12.52
N MET A 204 -2.82 18.27 12.53
CA MET A 204 -1.84 17.48 13.26
C MET A 204 -1.94 17.72 14.78
N PRO A 205 -2.29 16.71 15.58
CA PRO A 205 -2.37 16.85 17.03
C PRO A 205 -0.98 16.81 17.69
N ASP A 206 -0.85 17.30 18.92
CA ASP A 206 0.43 17.31 19.65
C ASP A 206 0.98 15.90 19.91
N ASP A 207 0.09 14.91 20.05
CA ASP A 207 0.39 13.49 20.30
C ASP A 207 0.65 12.69 19.00
N TRP A 208 0.88 13.35 17.86
CA TRP A 208 1.01 12.69 16.55
C TRP A 208 2.11 11.61 16.52
N ARG A 209 3.24 11.82 17.21
CA ARG A 209 4.35 10.86 17.26
C ARG A 209 3.91 9.54 17.87
N GLU A 210 3.15 9.59 18.97
CA GLU A 210 2.63 8.41 19.65
C GLU A 210 1.65 7.64 18.75
N ARG A 211 0.76 8.37 18.06
CA ARG A 211 -0.17 7.77 17.09
C ARG A 211 0.56 7.05 15.96
N VAL A 212 1.60 7.66 15.39
CA VAL A 212 2.41 7.02 14.35
C VAL A 212 3.12 5.79 14.92
N LEU A 213 3.72 5.87 16.10
CA LEU A 213 4.39 4.74 16.75
C LEU A 213 3.43 3.55 16.92
N VAL A 214 2.21 3.79 17.43
CA VAL A 214 1.20 2.75 17.63
C VAL A 214 0.71 2.18 16.30
N GLY A 215 0.40 3.04 15.32
CA GLY A 215 -0.09 2.61 14.02
C GLY A 215 0.98 1.95 13.14
N SER A 216 2.26 2.21 13.39
CA SER A 216 3.38 1.64 12.65
C SER A 216 3.94 0.35 13.26
N ASP A 217 3.46 -0.06 14.44
CA ASP A 217 3.87 -1.31 15.07
C ASP A 217 3.61 -2.50 14.14
N LYS A 218 4.70 -3.17 13.76
CA LYS A 218 4.67 -4.31 12.84
C LYS A 218 3.86 -5.48 13.37
N LYS A 219 3.70 -5.62 14.69
CA LYS A 219 2.84 -6.64 15.32
C LYS A 219 1.36 -6.49 14.90
N GLN A 220 0.97 -5.30 14.42
CA GLN A 220 -0.37 -4.95 13.95
C GLN A 220 -0.55 -5.17 12.44
N SER A 221 0.45 -5.71 11.73
CA SER A 221 0.41 -5.88 10.28
C SER A 221 0.64 -7.33 9.87
N GLY A 222 -0.43 -8.05 9.55
CA GLY A 222 -0.35 -9.44 9.05
C GLY A 222 0.44 -9.60 7.74
N THR A 223 0.80 -8.51 7.05
CA THR A 223 1.56 -8.55 5.79
C THR A 223 2.99 -8.04 5.91
N ALA A 224 3.45 -7.69 7.12
CA ALA A 224 4.85 -7.31 7.35
C ALA A 224 5.77 -8.51 7.02
N ARG A 225 6.96 -8.24 6.46
CA ARG A 225 7.92 -9.29 6.04
C ARG A 225 8.16 -10.34 7.13
N GLU A 226 8.31 -9.90 8.37
CA GLU A 226 8.56 -10.75 9.55
C GLU A 226 7.35 -11.56 10.02
N ASN A 227 6.15 -11.24 9.52
CA ASN A 227 4.92 -11.95 9.84
C ASN A 227 4.47 -12.90 8.72
N LEU A 228 5.19 -12.95 7.59
CA LEU A 228 4.94 -13.92 6.53
C LEU A 228 5.57 -15.27 6.92
N THR A 229 4.75 -16.32 6.98
CA THR A 229 5.25 -17.67 7.32
C THR A 229 5.52 -18.51 6.08
N ASP A 230 6.36 -19.53 6.27
CA ASP A 230 6.61 -20.62 5.31
C ASP A 230 7.01 -20.15 3.91
N ILE A 231 7.89 -19.15 3.84
CA ILE A 231 8.49 -18.72 2.58
C ILE A 231 9.31 -19.88 2.02
N ARG A 232 8.74 -20.56 1.01
CA ARG A 232 9.24 -21.83 0.46
C ARG A 232 10.55 -21.73 -0.31
N MET A 233 11.14 -20.55 -0.47
CA MET A 233 12.40 -20.35 -1.20
C MET A 233 13.14 -19.13 -0.64
N ALA A 234 14.46 -19.24 -0.55
CA ALA A 234 15.30 -18.11 -0.21
C ALA A 234 15.31 -17.10 -1.36
N LEU A 235 14.70 -15.93 -1.13
CA LEU A 235 14.79 -14.78 -2.03
C LEU A 235 15.93 -13.87 -1.58
N PRO A 236 16.65 -13.22 -2.51
CA PRO A 236 17.75 -12.32 -2.16
C PRO A 236 17.23 -11.11 -1.39
N ASP A 237 18.09 -10.51 -0.56
CA ASP A 237 17.74 -9.30 0.18
C ASP A 237 17.65 -8.07 -0.73
N THR A 238 18.51 -8.02 -1.75
CA THR A 238 18.54 -6.98 -2.79
C THR A 238 18.33 -7.59 -4.16
N LEU A 239 17.73 -6.83 -5.08
CA LEU A 239 17.43 -7.35 -6.42
C LEU A 239 18.74 -7.50 -7.21
N PRO A 240 19.04 -8.66 -7.82
CA PRO A 240 20.26 -8.81 -8.61
C PRO A 240 20.23 -7.93 -9.87
N GLU A 241 21.41 -7.60 -10.39
CA GLU A 241 21.55 -6.61 -11.47
C GLU A 241 20.84 -7.02 -12.76
N GLY A 242 20.87 -8.31 -13.11
CA GLY A 242 20.14 -8.81 -14.28
C GLY A 242 18.63 -8.56 -14.19
N GLN A 243 18.02 -8.70 -13.02
CA GLN A 243 16.60 -8.45 -12.82
C GLN A 243 16.27 -6.96 -12.81
N LYS A 244 17.17 -6.09 -12.37
CA LYS A 244 17.00 -4.62 -12.53
C LYS A 244 16.95 -4.25 -14.01
N GLN A 245 17.87 -4.78 -14.82
CA GLN A 245 17.85 -4.58 -16.28
C GLN A 245 16.55 -5.08 -16.92
N LEU A 246 16.00 -6.20 -16.43
CA LEU A 246 14.70 -6.71 -16.90
C LEU A 246 13.53 -5.79 -16.51
N ILE A 247 13.56 -5.16 -15.34
CA ILE A 247 12.58 -4.14 -14.94
C ILE A 247 12.68 -2.92 -15.87
N ASP A 248 13.89 -2.42 -16.11
CA ASP A 248 14.12 -1.26 -16.98
C ASP A 248 13.72 -1.54 -18.43
N PHE A 249 13.87 -2.78 -18.89
CA PHE A 249 13.33 -3.22 -20.18
C PHE A 249 11.79 -3.30 -20.17
N ALA A 250 11.19 -3.86 -19.12
CA ALA A 250 9.74 -4.07 -19.05
C ALA A 250 8.97 -2.75 -18.92
N ILE A 251 9.51 -1.77 -18.18
CA ILE A 251 8.88 -0.47 -17.94
C ILE A 251 9.95 0.65 -17.95
N PRO A 252 10.45 1.04 -19.13
CA PRO A 252 11.50 2.04 -19.23
C PRO A 252 11.12 3.37 -18.57
N GLY A 253 12.03 3.92 -17.75
CA GLY A 253 11.88 5.23 -17.11
C GLY A 253 10.93 5.26 -15.90
N LEU A 254 10.39 4.13 -15.44
CA LEU A 254 9.45 4.09 -14.32
C LEU A 254 10.05 4.70 -13.03
N ARG A 255 11.29 4.34 -12.68
CA ARG A 255 11.98 4.85 -11.50
C ARG A 255 12.09 6.38 -11.54
N LYS A 256 12.53 6.93 -12.67
CA LYS A 256 12.59 8.38 -12.91
C LYS A 256 11.22 9.06 -12.78
N VAL A 257 10.18 8.49 -13.38
CA VAL A 257 8.80 9.03 -13.27
C VAL A 257 8.30 9.07 -11.83
N LEU A 258 8.71 8.09 -11.01
CA LEU A 258 8.38 8.03 -9.58
C LEU A 258 9.36 8.83 -8.70
N GLY A 259 10.40 9.45 -9.29
CA GLY A 259 11.38 10.28 -8.61
C GLY A 259 12.46 9.52 -7.83
N TYR A 260 12.79 8.29 -8.21
CA TYR A 260 13.88 7.50 -7.62
C TYR A 260 15.26 7.72 -8.31
N GLU A 261 15.31 8.65 -9.26
CA GLU A 261 16.49 9.08 -10.03
C GLU A 261 16.53 10.61 -10.11
#